data_AF-A0A1W2CTR1-F1
#
_entry.id   AF-A0A1W2CTR1-F1
#
_cell.length_a   1.000
_cell.length_b   1.000
_cell.length_c   1.000
_cell.angle_alpha   90.00
_cell.angle_beta   90.00
_cell.angle_gamma   90.00
#
_symmetry.space_group_name_H-M   'P 1'
#
loop_
_entity.id
_entity.type
_entity.pdbx_description
1 polymer ?
#
loop_
_entity_poly.entity_id
_entity_poly.type
_entity_poly.pdbx_seq_one_letter_code
_entity_poly.pdbx_strand_id
1 'polypeptide(L)'
;MHKTPRSFSFIDLFAGIGGLRVGFEAAGGTCVFTSEWNRFSQETYSANFGDHHPLTGDITEIRETNIPAHDVLLAGFPCQPFSIAGVSKKNSLGRAHGFLDHNDGSV
;
A
#
# COMPACT_ATOMS: atom_id res chain seq x y z
N MET A 1 -21.71 -13.98 23.17
CA MET A 1 -21.89 -12.55 22.85
C MET A 1 -21.15 -12.27 21.55
N HIS A 2 -21.85 -12.09 20.44
CA HIS A 2 -21.22 -11.65 19.18
C HIS A 2 -20.87 -10.17 19.36
N LYS A 3 -19.58 -9.85 19.43
CA LYS A 3 -19.10 -8.46 19.39
C LYS A 3 -19.31 -8.02 17.95
N THR A 4 -20.29 -7.15 17.68
CA THR A 4 -20.41 -6.52 16.37
C THR A 4 -19.06 -5.85 16.08
N PRO A 5 -18.35 -6.20 15.00
CA PRO A 5 -17.10 -5.53 14.66
C PRO A 5 -17.43 -4.04 14.50
N ARG A 6 -16.66 -3.20 15.20
CA ARG A 6 -16.83 -1.76 15.12
C ARG A 6 -16.44 -1.36 13.70
N SER A 7 -17.37 -0.79 12.92
CA SER A 7 -17.04 -0.30 11.58
C SER A 7 -15.94 0.75 11.70
N PHE A 8 -14.90 0.62 10.90
CA PHE A 8 -13.81 1.59 10.83
C PHE A 8 -13.43 1.82 9.36
N SER A 9 -12.86 2.97 9.08
CA SER A 9 -12.40 3.37 7.77
C SER A 9 -10.88 3.20 7.68
N PHE A 10 -10.39 2.82 6.50
CA PHE A 10 -8.95 2.73 6.28
C PHE A 10 -8.55 3.22 4.89
N ILE A 11 -7.28 3.57 4.76
CA ILE A 11 -6.63 3.84 3.47
C ILE A 11 -5.58 2.79 3.18
N ASP A 12 -5.38 2.47 1.90
CA ASP A 12 -4.41 1.48 1.44
C ASP A 12 -3.35 2.13 0.54
N LEU A 13 -2.16 2.35 1.09
CA LEU A 13 -1.01 2.93 0.40
C LEU A 13 -0.05 1.83 -0.04
N PHE A 14 0.51 1.95 -1.24
CA PHE A 14 1.31 0.90 -1.86
C PHE A 14 0.51 -0.41 -1.93
N ALA A 15 -0.75 -0.28 -2.37
CA ALA A 15 -1.77 -1.31 -2.21
C ALA A 15 -1.46 -2.61 -2.98
N GLY A 16 -0.62 -2.53 -4.01
CA GLY A 16 -0.34 -3.61 -4.94
C GLY A 16 -1.65 -4.14 -5.52
N ILE A 17 -1.86 -5.45 -5.37
CA ILE A 17 -3.11 -6.12 -5.82
C ILE A 17 -4.18 -6.18 -4.72
N GLY A 18 -4.00 -5.49 -3.58
CA GLY A 18 -5.01 -5.38 -2.51
C GLY A 18 -5.00 -6.49 -1.47
N GLY A 19 -3.87 -7.16 -1.26
CA GLY A 19 -3.76 -8.24 -0.27
C GLY A 19 -4.06 -7.79 1.17
N LEU A 20 -3.61 -6.59 1.55
CA LEU A 20 -3.89 -6.00 2.87
C LEU A 20 -5.37 -5.66 3.03
N ARG A 21 -5.96 -5.02 2.01
CA ARG A 21 -7.38 -4.68 1.96
C ARG A 21 -8.30 -5.86 2.27
N VAL A 22 -8.09 -7.03 1.66
CA VAL A 22 -8.93 -8.22 1.90
C VAL A 22 -9.05 -8.56 3.38
N GLY A 23 -7.93 -8.49 4.12
CA GLY A 23 -7.94 -8.78 5.56
C GLY A 23 -8.69 -7.72 6.37
N PHE A 24 -8.55 -6.45 6.00
CA PHE A 24 -9.19 -5.35 6.70
C PHE A 24 -10.69 -5.23 6.41
N GLU A 25 -11.12 -5.48 5.17
CA GLU A 25 -12.54 -5.61 4.84
C GLU A 25 -13.19 -6.79 5.57
N ALA A 26 -12.51 -7.95 5.64
CA ALA A 26 -12.99 -9.10 6.42
C ALA A 26 -13.12 -8.80 7.93
N ALA A 27 -12.34 -7.86 8.45
CA ALA A 27 -12.42 -7.39 9.84
C ALA A 27 -13.52 -6.34 10.08
N GLY A 28 -14.29 -5.97 9.05
CA GLY A 28 -15.34 -4.94 9.12
C GLY A 28 -14.86 -3.53 8.80
N GLY A 29 -13.68 -3.40 8.19
CA GLY A 29 -13.14 -2.15 7.68
C GLY A 29 -13.75 -1.74 6.33
N THR A 30 -13.75 -0.45 6.02
CA THR A 30 -14.12 0.10 4.71
C THR A 30 -12.94 0.86 4.12
N CYS A 31 -12.51 0.48 2.91
CA CYS A 31 -11.47 1.20 2.19
C CYS A 31 -12.04 2.51 1.64
N VAL A 32 -11.48 3.66 2.05
CA VAL A 32 -11.94 4.99 1.61
C VAL A 32 -10.96 5.69 0.68
N PHE A 33 -9.76 5.14 0.52
CA PHE A 33 -8.75 5.65 -0.39
C PHE A 33 -7.72 4.57 -0.70
N THR A 34 -7.25 4.55 -1.95
CA THR A 34 -6.17 3.65 -2.36
C THR A 34 -5.18 4.40 -3.24
N SER A 35 -3.88 4.17 -2.97
CA SER A 35 -2.79 4.62 -3.82
C SER A 35 -1.93 3.43 -4.25
N GLU A 36 -1.79 3.27 -5.56
CA GLU A 36 -0.95 2.27 -6.21
C GLU A 36 -0.49 2.82 -7.56
N TRP A 37 0.81 2.90 -7.80
CA TRP A 37 1.38 3.48 -9.01
C TRP A 37 1.61 2.48 -10.14
N ASN A 38 1.74 1.18 -9.83
CA ASN A 38 2.11 0.16 -10.79
C ASN A 38 0.87 -0.26 -11.59
N ARG A 39 0.84 0.12 -12.86
CA ARG A 39 -0.28 -0.14 -13.77
C ARG A 39 -0.83 -1.58 -13.73
N PHE A 40 0.03 -2.60 -13.71
CA PHE A 40 -0.45 -4.00 -13.70
C PHE A 40 -1.13 -4.37 -12.38
N SER A 41 -0.62 -3.80 -11.28
CA SER A 41 -1.25 -3.94 -9.97
C SER A 41 -2.60 -3.22 -9.95
N GLN A 42 -2.69 -2.01 -10.52
CA GLN A 42 -3.95 -1.27 -10.68
C GLN A 42 -5.01 -2.05 -11.46
N GLU A 43 -4.63 -2.67 -12.57
CA GLU A 43 -5.52 -3.49 -13.41
C GLU A 43 -6.09 -4.67 -12.60
N THR A 44 -5.21 -5.37 -11.87
CA THR A 44 -5.62 -6.50 -11.02
C THR A 44 -6.49 -6.03 -9.86
N TYR A 45 -6.12 -4.94 -9.20
CA TYR A 45 -6.86 -4.37 -8.08
C TYR A 45 -8.27 -4.00 -8.51
N SER A 46 -8.42 -3.23 -9.59
CA SER A 46 -9.71 -2.78 -10.12
C SER A 46 -10.60 -3.93 -10.58
N ALA A 47 -10.01 -5.04 -11.05
CA ALA A 47 -10.76 -6.23 -11.43
C ALA A 47 -11.36 -6.98 -10.22
N ASN A 48 -10.74 -6.86 -9.04
CA ASN A 48 -11.19 -7.54 -7.81
C ASN A 48 -12.05 -6.65 -6.92
N PHE A 49 -11.80 -5.33 -6.94
CA PHE A 49 -12.47 -4.38 -6.07
C PHE A 49 -13.24 -3.37 -6.93
N GLY A 50 -14.58 -3.46 -6.89
CA GLY A 50 -15.49 -2.54 -7.59
C GLY A 50 -15.61 -1.21 -6.85
N ASP A 51 -14.50 -0.46 -6.82
CA ASP A 51 -14.27 0.57 -5.83
C ASP A 51 -15.26 1.74 -5.84
N HIS A 52 -15.57 2.20 -4.64
CA HIS A 52 -16.38 3.39 -4.39
C HIS A 52 -15.57 4.70 -4.46
N HIS A 53 -14.26 4.60 -4.65
CA HIS A 53 -13.34 5.72 -4.84
C HIS A 53 -12.38 5.41 -6.01
N PRO A 54 -11.84 6.42 -6.70
CA PRO A 54 -10.83 6.19 -7.72
C PRO A 54 -9.56 5.58 -7.11
N LEU A 55 -8.90 4.73 -7.89
CA LEU A 55 -7.55 4.27 -7.59
C LEU A 55 -6.57 5.40 -7.93
N THR A 56 -5.83 5.88 -6.93
CA THR A 56 -4.89 6.99 -7.15
C THR A 56 -3.50 6.45 -7.46
N GLY A 57 -2.74 7.15 -8.29
CA GLY A 57 -1.41 6.76 -8.71
C GLY A 57 -0.34 7.02 -7.64
N ASP A 58 0.74 7.67 -8.04
CA ASP A 58 1.89 8.01 -7.20
C ASP A 58 1.48 8.84 -5.97
N ILE A 59 1.72 8.30 -4.77
CA ILE A 59 1.38 8.95 -3.50
C ILE A 59 2.15 10.26 -3.28
N THR A 60 3.32 10.43 -3.92
CA THR A 60 4.15 11.64 -3.79
C THR A 60 3.54 12.86 -4.48
N GLU A 61 2.62 12.64 -5.43
CA GLU A 61 1.89 13.69 -6.13
C GLU A 61 0.61 14.12 -5.41
N ILE A 62 0.22 13.41 -4.35
CA ILE A 62 -1.04 13.59 -3.64
C ILE A 62 -0.81 14.44 -2.41
N ARG A 63 -1.52 15.58 -2.33
CA ARG A 63 -1.52 16.40 -1.11
C ARG A 63 -2.27 15.67 -0.01
N GLU A 64 -1.72 15.72 1.21
CA GLU A 64 -2.33 15.18 2.43
C GLU A 64 -3.79 15.65 2.63
N THR A 65 -4.11 16.89 2.26
CA THR A 65 -5.46 17.46 2.33
C THR A 65 -6.48 16.78 1.42
N ASN A 66 -6.02 16.03 0.43
CA ASN A 66 -6.86 15.29 -0.51
C ASN A 66 -7.11 13.85 -0.05
N ILE A 67 -6.45 13.39 1.02
CA ILE A 67 -6.66 12.07 1.60
C ILE A 67 -7.87 12.15 2.54
N PRO A 68 -8.93 11.34 2.35
CA PRO A 68 -10.09 11.32 3.23
C PRO A 68 -9.72 11.00 4.68
N ALA A 69 -10.54 11.48 5.62
CA ALA A 69 -10.43 11.09 7.02
C ALA A 69 -10.54 9.56 7.15
N HIS A 70 -9.68 8.97 7.97
CA HIS A 70 -9.59 7.54 8.15
C HIS A 70 -9.13 7.18 9.56
N ASP A 71 -9.49 5.97 10.02
CA ASP A 71 -9.09 5.45 11.33
C ASP A 71 -7.76 4.70 11.27
N VAL A 72 -7.48 4.06 10.13
CA VAL A 72 -6.29 3.20 9.93
C VAL A 72 -5.61 3.52 8.60
N LEU A 73 -4.28 3.60 8.62
CA LEU A 73 -3.44 3.70 7.43
C LEU A 73 -2.72 2.36 7.23
N LEU A 74 -2.92 1.75 6.06
CA LEU A 74 -2.17 0.58 5.61
C LEU A 74 -1.08 1.05 4.65
N ALA A 75 0.13 0.52 4.81
CA ALA A 75 1.26 0.84 3.94
C ALA A 75 2.10 -0.40 3.66
N GLY A 76 1.93 -0.98 2.47
CA GLY A 76 2.69 -2.14 1.98
C GLY A 76 4.01 -1.76 1.31
N PHE A 77 4.78 -0.83 1.89
CA PHE A 77 5.96 -0.26 1.21
C PHE A 77 7.01 -1.32 0.84
N PRO A 78 7.73 -1.14 -0.29
CA PRO A 78 8.63 -2.15 -0.83
C PRO A 78 9.73 -2.55 0.16
N CYS A 79 9.85 -3.85 0.43
CA CYS A 79 10.80 -4.40 1.39
C CYS A 79 12.21 -4.63 0.81
N GLN A 80 12.43 -4.39 -0.49
CA GLN A 80 13.70 -4.61 -1.20
C GLN A 80 14.92 -3.93 -0.58
N PRO A 81 14.85 -2.72 0.03
CA PRO A 81 16.00 -2.16 0.73
C PRO A 81 16.32 -2.85 2.06
N PHE A 82 15.39 -3.64 2.61
CA PHE A 82 15.49 -4.19 3.96
C PHE A 82 15.60 -5.72 4.00
N SER A 83 15.22 -6.43 2.93
CA SER A 83 15.26 -7.89 2.89
C SER A 83 16.68 -8.42 2.76
N ILE A 84 16.98 -9.58 3.36
CA ILE A 84 18.30 -10.23 3.28
C ILE A 84 18.72 -10.44 1.81
N ALA A 85 17.79 -10.85 0.95
CA ALA A 85 18.04 -11.01 -0.48
C ALA A 85 18.36 -9.67 -1.18
N GLY A 86 17.64 -8.60 -0.84
CA GLY A 86 17.87 -7.26 -1.37
C GLY A 86 19.18 -6.64 -0.89
N VAL A 87 19.49 -6.77 0.40
CA VAL A 87 20.75 -6.33 1.02
C VAL A 87 21.93 -7.10 0.44
N SER A 88 21.83 -8.42 0.28
CA SER A 88 22.90 -9.23 -0.32
C SER A 88 23.21 -8.80 -1.76
N LYS A 89 22.20 -8.48 -2.56
CA LYS A 89 22.37 -7.97 -3.94
C LYS A 89 22.96 -6.55 -3.96
N LYS A 90 22.61 -5.70 -3.00
CA LYS A 90 23.14 -4.34 -2.90
C LYS A 90 24.59 -4.33 -2.43
N ASN A 91 24.92 -5.18 -1.46
CA ASN A 91 26.28 -5.37 -0.97
C ASN A 91 27.23 -5.87 -2.07
N SER A 92 26.80 -6.82 -2.89
CA SER A 92 27.63 -7.31 -4.02
C SER A 92 27.84 -6.26 -5.12
N LEU A 93 27.02 -5.21 -5.15
CA LEU A 93 27.11 -4.09 -6.09
C LEU A 93 27.69 -2.80 -5.45
N GLY A 94 28.10 -2.84 -4.18
CA GLY A 94 28.63 -1.67 -3.45
C GLY A 94 27.61 -0.54 -3.26
N ARG A 95 26.30 -0.85 -3.22
CA ARG A 95 25.21 0.14 -3.12
C ARG A 95 24.68 0.25 -1.70
N ALA A 96 24.15 1.43 -1.35
CA ALA A 96 23.47 1.68 -0.09
C ALA A 96 22.20 0.81 0.06
N HIS A 97 21.76 0.56 1.29
CA HIS A 97 20.60 -0.26 1.62
C HIS A 97 19.84 0.33 2.82
N GLY A 98 18.66 -0.23 3.13
CA GLY A 98 17.77 0.29 4.17
C GLY A 98 17.25 1.68 3.86
N PHE A 99 17.12 2.53 4.87
CA PHE A 99 16.68 3.93 4.72
C PHE A 99 17.72 4.85 4.05
N LEU A 100 18.95 4.38 3.86
CA LEU A 100 20.02 5.12 3.19
C LEU A 100 20.04 4.86 1.67
N ASP A 101 19.21 3.95 1.18
CA ASP A 101 19.08 3.72 -0.24
C ASP A 101 18.14 4.74 -0.87
N HIS A 102 18.72 5.68 -1.62
CA HIS A 102 17.99 6.67 -2.39
C HIS A 102 17.40 6.12 -3.70
N ASN A 103 17.62 4.83 -4.02
CA ASN A 103 16.75 4.11 -4.95
C ASN A 103 15.65 3.43 -4.12
N ASP A 104 14.71 4.27 -3.72
CA ASP A 104 13.48 4.09 -2.97
C ASP A 104 12.46 3.18 -3.68
N GLY A 105 12.91 2.01 -4.14
CA GLY A 105 12.04 0.96 -4.64
C GLY A 105 11.62 1.16 -6.09
N SER A 106 12.57 1.37 -7.00
CA SER A 106 12.33 1.26 -8.44
C SER A 106 11.78 -0.13 -8.80
N VAL A 107 10.47 -0.24 -8.75
CA VAL A 107 9.60 -1.13 -9.53
C VAL A 107 8.89 -0.29 -10.57
#